data_AF-A0AAE4A774-F1
#
_entry.id   AF-A0AAE4A774-F1
#
_cell.length_a   1.000
_cell.length_b   1.000
_cell.length_c   1.000
_cell.angle_alpha   90.00
_cell.angle_beta   90.00
_cell.angle_gamma   90.00
#
_symmetry.space_group_name_H-M   'P 1'
#
loop_
_entity.id
_entity.type
_entity.pdbx_description
1 polymer ?
#
loop_
_entity_poly.entity_id
_entity_poly.type
_entity_poly.pdbx_seq_one_letter_code
_entity_poly.pdbx_strand_id
1 'polypeptide(L)'
;MVVVEIRTPVYDEESGRSGWAVCAMVFADGRRTVSIVDKHGVLDHQLPVVDAVTGRQIHLADDAEAWARNLPGAFRAGDLVAHVLADTNPAEQPPATPTAARPSIPAPPPFTRISGASTTSAA
;
A
#
# COMPACT_ATOMS: atom_id res chain seq x y z
N MET A 1 -18.97 1.61 11.47
CA MET A 1 -18.51 0.25 11.18
C MET A 1 -17.55 0.30 10.01
N VAL A 2 -16.40 -0.34 10.14
CA VAL A 2 -15.37 -0.43 9.10
C VAL A 2 -15.15 -1.89 8.72
N VAL A 3 -15.16 -2.19 7.43
CA VAL A 3 -14.86 -3.52 6.89
C VAL A 3 -13.65 -3.42 6.01
N VAL A 4 -12.62 -4.21 6.32
CA VAL A 4 -11.36 -4.25 5.57
C VAL A 4 -11.09 -5.66 5.10
N GLU A 5 -10.64 -5.78 3.87
CA GLU A 5 -10.18 -7.01 3.26
C GLU A 5 -8.68 -6.92 3.01
N ILE A 6 -7.93 -7.95 3.42
CA ILE A 6 -6.51 -8.08 3.16
C ILE A 6 -6.32 -9.17 2.11
N ARG A 7 -5.54 -8.85 1.08
CA ARG A 7 -5.27 -9.71 -0.06
C ARG A 7 -3.77 -9.93 -0.24
N THR A 8 -3.42 -11.09 -0.76
CA THR A 8 -2.07 -11.46 -1.17
C THR A 8 -2.06 -11.82 -2.65
N PRO A 9 -1.00 -11.51 -3.42
CA PRO A 9 -0.92 -11.89 -4.81
C PRO A 9 -0.79 -13.42 -4.91
N VAL A 10 -1.51 -14.01 -5.85
CA VAL A 10 -1.39 -15.44 -6.17
C VAL A 10 -1.07 -15.56 -7.64
N TYR A 11 -0.10 -16.41 -7.96
CA TYR A 11 0.23 -16.75 -9.33
C TYR A 11 -0.43 -18.07 -9.71
N ASP A 12 -1.19 -18.05 -10.80
CA ASP A 12 -1.79 -19.24 -11.38
C ASP A 12 -0.86 -19.75 -12.48
N GLU A 13 -0.22 -20.89 -12.24
CA GLU A 13 0.77 -21.48 -13.16
C GLU A 13 0.14 -21.99 -14.46
N GLU A 14 -1.12 -22.42 -14.43
CA GLU A 14 -1.81 -23.01 -15.58
C GLU A 14 -2.21 -21.95 -16.60
N SER A 15 -2.72 -20.81 -16.12
CA SER A 15 -3.09 -19.66 -16.94
C SER A 15 -1.95 -18.66 -17.16
N GLY A 16 -0.86 -18.78 -16.38
CA GLY A 16 0.28 -17.88 -16.39
C GLY A 16 -0.05 -16.46 -15.90
N ARG A 17 -1.11 -16.29 -15.10
CA ARG A 17 -1.65 -14.98 -14.69
C ARG A 17 -1.51 -14.76 -13.19
N SER A 18 -1.25 -13.50 -12.82
CA SER A 18 -1.31 -13.06 -11.42
C SER A 18 -2.72 -12.58 -11.07
N GLY A 19 -3.21 -13.00 -9.91
CA GLY A 19 -4.45 -12.57 -9.29
C GLY A 19 -4.25 -12.20 -7.83
N TRP A 20 -5.36 -12.01 -7.12
CA TRP A 20 -5.37 -11.68 -5.69
C TRP A 20 -6.27 -12.66 -4.94
N ALA A 21 -5.79 -13.18 -3.82
CA ALA A 21 -6.57 -14.02 -2.93
C ALA A 21 -6.76 -13.32 -1.58
N VAL A 22 -7.96 -13.48 -1.00
CA VAL A 22 -8.29 -12.94 0.32
C VAL A 22 -7.65 -13.80 1.40
N CYS A 23 -6.77 -13.20 2.21
CA CYS A 23 -6.13 -13.86 3.33
C CYS A 23 -6.76 -13.48 4.68
N ALA A 24 -7.24 -12.24 4.82
CA ALA A 24 -7.95 -11.81 6.01
C ALA A 24 -9.13 -10.86 5.75
N MET A 25 -10.12 -10.92 6.65
CA MET A 25 -11.24 -9.96 6.73
C MET A 25 -11.31 -9.39 8.15
N VAL A 26 -11.40 -8.07 8.24
CA VAL A 26 -11.51 -7.32 9.49
C VAL A 26 -12.84 -6.60 9.52
N PHE A 27 -13.63 -6.83 10.57
CA PHE A 27 -14.87 -6.13 10.84
C PHE A 27 -14.70 -5.39 12.16
N ALA A 28 -14.64 -4.06 12.11
CA ALA A 28 -14.54 -3.21 13.29
C ALA A 28 -15.84 -2.43 13.49
N ASP A 29 -16.40 -2.54 14.69
CA ASP A 29 -17.51 -1.70 15.12
C ASP A 29 -17.08 -0.73 16.22
N GLY A 30 -17.77 0.41 16.31
CA GLY A 30 -17.51 1.48 17.28
C GLY A 30 -17.67 1.07 18.75
N ARG A 31 -17.87 -0.22 19.05
CA ARG A 31 -17.90 -0.78 20.41
C ARG A 31 -16.60 -1.46 20.81
N ARG A 32 -15.51 -1.24 20.07
CA ARG A 32 -14.20 -1.89 20.24
C ARG A 32 -14.20 -3.38 19.90
N THR A 33 -15.24 -3.84 19.20
CA THR A 33 -15.32 -5.24 18.77
C THR A 33 -14.63 -5.35 17.42
N VAL A 34 -13.68 -6.28 17.32
CA VAL A 34 -13.11 -6.68 16.05
C VAL A 34 -13.37 -8.15 15.81
N SER A 35 -13.91 -8.49 14.64
CA SER A 35 -13.92 -9.85 14.14
C SER A 35 -12.86 -9.95 13.06
N ILE A 36 -11.89 -10.83 13.26
CA ILE A 36 -10.81 -11.09 12.31
C ILE A 36 -10.97 -12.51 11.81
N VAL A 37 -11.19 -12.67 10.51
CA VAL A 37 -11.10 -13.96 9.84
C VAL A 37 -9.78 -13.98 9.11
N ASP A 38 -8.75 -14.55 9.72
CA ASP A 38 -7.39 -14.62 9.17
C ASP A 38 -7.01 -16.08 8.94
N LYS A 39 -6.82 -16.47 7.68
CA LYS A 39 -6.51 -17.84 7.30
C LYS A 39 -5.02 -18.20 7.47
N HIS A 40 -4.16 -17.19 7.57
CA HIS A 40 -2.70 -17.37 7.46
C HIS A 40 -1.91 -16.73 8.60
N GLY A 41 -2.57 -16.10 9.58
CA GLY A 41 -1.91 -15.38 10.66
C GLY A 41 -1.17 -14.14 10.16
N VAL A 42 -1.66 -13.53 9.07
CA VAL A 42 -1.05 -12.34 8.45
C VAL A 42 -1.25 -11.08 9.29
N LEU A 43 -2.20 -11.07 10.22
CA LEU A 43 -2.57 -9.89 10.99
C LEU A 43 -2.31 -10.09 12.49
N ASP A 44 -1.29 -9.39 13.00
CA ASP A 44 -1.11 -9.22 14.44
C ASP A 44 -1.91 -8.01 14.93
N HIS A 45 -2.98 -8.28 15.67
CA HIS A 45 -3.89 -7.27 16.19
C HIS A 45 -3.39 -6.57 17.46
N GLN A 46 -2.24 -6.99 18.01
CA GLN A 46 -1.56 -6.29 19.11
C GLN A 46 -0.72 -5.13 18.59
N LEU A 47 -0.38 -5.11 17.30
CA LEU A 47 0.41 -4.05 16.70
C LEU A 47 -0.43 -2.78 16.48
N PRO A 48 0.09 -1.60 16.88
CA PRO A 48 -0.55 -0.35 16.54
C PRO A 48 -0.42 -0.08 15.03
N VAL A 49 -1.44 0.57 14.48
CA VAL A 49 -1.35 1.18 13.14
C VAL A 49 -1.07 2.67 13.28
N VAL A 50 -0.42 3.25 12.29
CA VAL A 50 -0.16 4.69 12.26
C VAL A 50 -1.28 5.38 11.50
N ASP A 51 -1.87 6.39 12.13
CA ASP A 51 -2.76 7.34 11.48
C ASP A 51 -1.97 8.17 10.46
N ALA A 52 -2.30 8.04 9.19
CA ALA A 52 -1.54 8.71 8.13
C ALA A 52 -1.67 10.24 8.14
N VAL A 53 -2.70 10.80 8.79
CA VAL A 53 -2.96 12.24 8.85
C VAL A 53 -2.24 12.89 10.03
N THR A 54 -2.32 12.27 11.20
CA THR A 54 -1.82 12.82 12.46
C THR A 54 -0.46 12.24 12.86
N GLY A 55 -0.03 11.14 12.24
CA GLY A 55 1.17 10.39 12.60
C GLY A 55 1.07 9.64 13.93
N ARG A 56 -0.11 9.62 14.57
CA ARG A 56 -0.32 8.97 15.87
C ARG A 56 -0.44 7.46 15.70
N GLN A 57 0.08 6.73 16.67
CA GLN A 57 -0.21 5.31 16.80
C GLN A 57 -1.62 5.12 17.36
N ILE A 58 -2.38 4.25 16.72
CA ILE A 58 -3.71 3.81 17.12
C ILE A 58 -3.60 2.35 17.51
N HIS A 59 -3.97 2.01 18.73
CA HIS A 59 -4.14 0.62 19.13
C HIS A 59 -5.58 0.18 18.94
N LEU A 60 -5.76 -1.09 18.59
CA LEU A 60 -7.07 -1.71 18.44
C LEU A 60 -7.96 -1.51 19.68
N ALA A 61 -7.38 -1.62 20.88
CA ALA A 61 -8.08 -1.52 22.15
C ALA A 61 -8.64 -0.10 22.44
N ASP A 62 -8.03 0.92 21.84
CA ASP A 62 -8.44 2.31 22.04
C ASP A 62 -9.59 2.67 21.10
N ASP A 63 -9.41 2.38 19.81
CA ASP A 63 -10.36 2.67 18.75
C ASP A 63 -10.23 1.66 17.60
N ALA A 64 -11.12 0.66 17.60
CA ALA A 64 -11.11 -0.40 16.60
C ALA A 64 -11.45 0.08 15.19
N GLU A 65 -12.33 1.09 15.05
CA GLU A 65 -12.71 1.62 13.74
C GLU A 65 -11.58 2.44 13.14
N ALA A 66 -10.95 3.32 13.93
CA ALA A 66 -9.79 4.09 13.46
C ALA A 66 -8.58 3.18 13.19
N TRP A 67 -8.38 2.14 13.98
CA TRP A 67 -7.37 1.12 13.73
C TRP A 67 -7.61 0.41 12.39
N ALA A 68 -8.82 -0.12 12.18
CA ALA A 68 -9.14 -0.81 10.94
C ALA A 68 -9.03 0.11 9.71
N ARG A 69 -9.53 1.36 9.81
CA ARG A 69 -9.46 2.35 8.72
C ARG A 69 -8.05 2.63 8.24
N ASN A 70 -7.06 2.56 9.13
CA ASN A 70 -5.66 2.83 8.81
C ASN A 70 -4.88 1.58 8.36
N LEU A 71 -5.49 0.38 8.33
CA LEU A 71 -4.86 -0.84 7.82
C LEU A 71 -4.35 -0.73 6.37
N PRO A 72 -5.06 -0.09 5.41
CA PRO A 72 -4.50 0.17 4.08
C PRO A 72 -3.24 1.03 4.09
N GLY A 73 -3.00 1.83 5.13
CA GLY A 73 -1.74 2.55 5.32
C GLY A 73 -0.61 1.62 5.74
N ALA A 74 -0.90 0.67 6.64
CA ALA A 74 0.06 -0.29 7.18
C ALA A 74 0.40 -1.44 6.22
N PHE A 75 -0.58 -1.92 5.44
CA PHE A 75 -0.43 -3.03 4.49
C PHE A 75 -0.34 -2.50 3.05
N ARG A 76 0.84 -1.97 2.70
CA ARG A 76 1.21 -1.51 1.35
C ARG A 76 2.42 -2.23 0.76
N ALA A 77 2.87 -3.29 1.40
CA ALA A 77 3.96 -4.10 0.88
C ALA A 77 3.43 -4.95 -0.30
N GLY A 78 4.26 -5.19 -1.32
CA GLY A 78 3.80 -5.81 -2.57
C GLY A 78 3.22 -7.23 -2.43
N ASP A 79 3.43 -7.84 -1.28
CA ASP A 79 2.97 -9.15 -0.83
C ASP A 79 1.63 -9.12 -0.07
N LEU A 80 1.24 -7.97 0.50
CA LEU A 80 -0.02 -7.79 1.21
C LEU A 80 -0.62 -6.40 0.99
N VAL A 81 -1.86 -6.36 0.52
CA VAL A 81 -2.63 -5.13 0.31
C VAL A 81 -3.93 -5.18 1.10
N ALA A 82 -4.24 -4.12 1.83
CA ALA A 82 -5.52 -3.97 2.52
C ALA A 82 -6.42 -2.96 1.80
N HIS A 83 -7.71 -3.28 1.72
CA HIS A 83 -8.74 -2.47 1.08
C HIS A 83 -9.93 -2.29 2.03
N VAL A 84 -10.36 -1.04 2.21
CA VAL A 84 -11.60 -0.73 2.94
C VAL A 84 -12.78 -1.00 2.00
N LEU A 85 -13.61 -1.98 2.33
CA LEU A 85 -14.81 -2.34 1.59
C LEU A 85 -16.02 -1.51 2.02
N ALA A 86 -16.09 -1.15 3.29
CA ALA A 86 -17.15 -0.32 3.84
C ALA A 86 -16.62 0.52 5.02
N ASP A 87 -17.08 1.77 5.10
CA ASP A 87 -16.83 2.65 6.24
C ASP A 87 -18.05 3.53 6.47
N THR A 88 -18.74 3.35 7.60
CA THR A 88 -19.95 4.12 7.94
C THR A 88 -19.62 5.55 8.43
N ASN A 89 -18.39 5.80 8.85
CA ASN A 89 -17.96 7.10 9.37
C ASN A 89 -16.58 7.43 8.81
N PRO A 90 -16.44 7.63 7.49
CA PRO A 90 -15.14 7.87 6.89
C PRO A 90 -14.46 9.04 7.59
N ALA A 91 -13.22 8.84 8.04
CA ALA A 91 -12.40 9.97 8.48
C ALA A 91 -12.37 10.99 7.33
N GLU A 92 -12.46 12.28 7.65
CA GLU A 92 -12.28 13.34 6.64
C GLU A 92 -10.97 13.06 5.90
N GLN A 93 -11.08 12.61 4.66
CA GLN A 93 -9.92 12.46 3.79
C GLN A 93 -9.30 13.85 3.70
N PRO A 94 -7.99 14.02 3.96
CA PRO A 94 -7.33 15.24 3.54
C PRO A 94 -7.64 15.44 2.05
N PRO A 95 -7.92 16.69 1.61
CA PRO A 95 -8.28 16.96 0.24
C PRO A 95 -7.28 16.26 -0.67
N ALA A 96 -7.78 15.52 -1.67
CA ALA A 96 -6.93 14.85 -2.63
C ALA A 96 -5.84 15.82 -3.05
N THR A 97 -4.57 15.48 -2.75
CA THR A 97 -3.44 16.30 -3.15
C THR A 97 -3.64 16.55 -4.64
N PRO A 98 -3.79 17.82 -5.09
CA PRO A 98 -3.92 18.08 -6.52
C PRO A 98 -2.75 17.37 -7.16
N THR A 99 -3.02 16.47 -8.13
CA THR A 99 -2.02 15.74 -8.89
C THR A 99 -0.86 16.70 -9.15
N ALA A 100 0.21 16.57 -8.38
CA ALA A 100 1.39 17.37 -8.62
C ALA A 100 1.79 16.96 -10.03
N ALA A 101 1.69 17.91 -10.96
CA ALA A 101 2.07 17.70 -12.34
C ALA A 101 3.40 16.94 -12.31
N ARG A 102 3.42 15.74 -12.89
CA ARG A 102 4.60 14.89 -12.94
C ARG A 102 5.77 15.80 -13.31
N PRO A 103 6.80 15.95 -12.47
CA PRO A 103 7.92 16.80 -12.83
C PRO A 103 8.48 16.25 -14.14
N SER A 104 8.33 17.03 -15.21
CA SER A 104 8.91 16.71 -16.51
C SER A 104 10.41 16.79 -16.35
N ILE A 105 11.06 15.63 -16.19
CA ILE A 105 12.51 15.55 -16.30
C ILE A 105 12.83 15.93 -17.75
N PRO A 106 13.56 17.03 -18.02
CA PRO A 106 13.98 17.36 -19.37
C PRO A 106 14.85 16.21 -19.88
N ALA A 107 14.56 15.73 -21.10
CA ALA A 107 15.35 14.68 -21.72
C ALA A 107 16.85 15.07 -21.71
N PRO A 108 17.77 14.16 -21.36
CA PRO A 108 19.19 14.45 -21.45
C PRO A 108 19.52 14.85 -22.90
N PRO A 109 20.43 15.82 -23.12
CA PRO A 109 20.87 16.16 -24.45
C PRO A 109 21.47 14.92 -25.12
N PRO A 110 21.34 14.77 -26.46
CA PRO A 110 21.95 13.66 -27.17
C PRO A 110 23.45 13.63 -26.87
N PHE A 111 23.95 12.47 -26.44
CA PHE A 111 25.39 12.28 -26.21
C PHE A 111 26.15 12.62 -27.49
N THR A 112 26.89 13.72 -27.47
CA THR A 112 27.86 14.04 -28.52
C THR A 112 28.94 12.97 -28.48
N ARG A 113 28.90 12.04 -29.42
CA ARG A 113 29.95 11.05 -29.63
C ARG A 113 31.23 11.83 -29.93
N ILE A 114 32.17 11.83 -28.99
CA ILE A 114 33.51 12.37 -29.24
C ILE A 114 34.17 11.39 -30.20
N SER A 115 34.17 11.71 -31.49
CA SER A 115 34.94 10.96 -32.49
C SER A 115 36.42 11.18 -32.19
N GLY A 116 37.02 10.28 -31.41
CA GLY A 116 38.46 10.19 -31.25
C GLY A 116 39.09 9.84 -32.59
N ALA A 117 39.84 10.79 -33.15
CA ALA A 117 40.64 10.60 -34.34
C ALA A 117 41.66 9.47 -34.10
N SER A 118 41.71 8.55 -35.06
CA SER A 118 42.74 7.52 -35.15
C SER A 118 44.07 8.16 -35.50
N THR A 119 45.04 8.14 -34.59
CA THR A 119 46.45 8.32 -34.94
C THR A 119 47.13 6.96 -34.92
N THR A 120 47.20 6.37 -36.11
CA THR A 120 48.14 5.29 -36.44
C THR A 120 49.56 5.81 -36.24
N SER A 121 50.34 5.19 -35.36
CA SER A 121 51.80 5.35 -35.32
C SER A 121 52.40 3.97 -35.47
N ALA A 122 53.06 3.78 -36.62
CA ALA A 122 53.80 2.59 -36.98
C ALA A 122 55.14 2.56 -36.25
N ALA A 123 55.54 1.37 -35.80
CA ALA A 123 56.91 0.99 -35.51
C ALA A 123 57.26 -0.20 -36.41
#